data_AF-A0A3M7AEC9-F1
#
_entry.id   AF-A0A3M7AEC9-F1
#
_cell.length_a   1.000
_cell.length_b   1.000
_cell.length_c   1.000
_cell.angle_alpha   90.00
_cell.angle_beta   90.00
_cell.angle_gamma   90.00
#
_symmetry.space_group_name_H-M   'P 1'
#
loop_
_entity.id
_entity.type
_entity.pdbx_description
1 polymer ?
#
loop_
_entity_poly.entity_id
_entity_poly.type
_entity_poly.pdbx_seq_one_letter_code
_entity_poly.pdbx_strand_id
1 'polypeptide(L)'
;MSLVSGEKSNFQFILRLLNTNVDGKQKIMYALTRVKGVGRRYSNLVCKKADVDLNKRAGELTSEELERIVTIIQNPTQYKIPTWFLNRQRDIVDGKDGHTLANGVDSKLR
;
A
#
# COMPACT_ATOMS: atom_id res chain seq x y z
N MET A 1 6.88 -16.33 14.64
CA MET A 1 5.48 -15.92 14.87
C MET A 1 5.51 -14.86 15.94
N SER A 2 5.20 -13.60 15.62
CA SER A 2 5.05 -12.56 16.64
C SER A 2 3.83 -12.92 17.49
N LEU A 3 4.08 -13.18 18.78
CA LEU A 3 3.04 -13.16 19.80
C LEU A 3 2.62 -11.71 19.93
N VAL A 4 1.36 -11.40 19.61
CA VAL A 4 0.75 -10.12 19.97
C VAL A 4 0.83 -10.03 21.49
N SER A 5 1.82 -9.30 22.00
CA SER A 5 1.96 -9.01 23.43
C SER A 5 0.68 -8.32 23.89
N GLY A 6 0.19 -8.70 25.07
CA GLY A 6 -1.15 -8.40 25.60
C GLY A 6 -1.51 -6.94 25.84
N GLU A 7 -0.89 -5.98 25.16
CA GLU A 7 -1.37 -4.61 25.08
C GLU A 7 -2.45 -4.52 24.00
N LYS A 8 -3.67 -4.92 24.37
CA LYS A 8 -4.89 -4.81 23.54
C LYS A 8 -5.26 -3.35 23.15
N SER A 9 -4.45 -2.36 23.52
CA SER A 9 -4.77 -0.93 23.37
C SER A 9 -4.51 -0.35 21.98
N ASN A 10 -3.59 -0.92 21.17
CA ASN A 10 -3.18 -0.29 19.91
C ASN A 10 -3.40 -1.14 18.64
N PHE A 11 -4.08 -2.28 18.73
CA PHE A 11 -4.39 -3.07 17.54
C PHE A 11 -5.60 -2.54 16.78
N GLN A 12 -5.41 -2.12 15.53
CA GLN A 12 -6.51 -1.70 14.67
C GLN A 12 -7.05 -2.89 13.86
N PHE A 13 -8.29 -3.29 14.11
CA PHE A 13 -8.94 -4.38 13.37
C PHE A 13 -9.30 -4.00 11.93
N ILE A 14 -9.67 -2.74 11.71
CA ILE A 14 -10.04 -2.21 10.40
C ILE A 14 -9.24 -0.93 10.20
N LEU A 15 -8.43 -0.90 9.14
CA LEU A 15 -7.70 0.29 8.73
C LEU A 15 -8.35 0.84 7.46
N ARG A 16 -8.47 2.16 7.36
CA ARG A 16 -8.93 2.81 6.14
C ARG A 16 -7.75 3.40 5.40
N LEU A 17 -7.47 2.87 4.21
CA LEU A 17 -6.35 3.26 3.36
C LEU A 17 -6.85 3.52 1.94
N LEU A 18 -6.53 4.69 1.39
CA LEU A 18 -6.82 5.06 0.00
C LEU A 18 -8.29 4.78 -0.39
N ASN A 19 -9.23 5.23 0.45
CA ASN A 19 -10.68 5.01 0.31
C ASN A 19 -11.17 3.55 0.39
N THR A 20 -10.31 2.62 0.81
CA THR A 20 -10.65 1.20 0.96
C THR A 20 -10.48 0.75 2.41
N ASN A 21 -11.32 -0.20 2.84
CA ASN A 21 -11.21 -0.83 4.15
C ASN A 21 -10.29 -2.04 4.05
N VAL A 22 -9.26 -2.08 4.89
CA VAL A 22 -8.22 -3.10 4.96
C VAL A 22 -8.34 -3.85 6.29
N ASP A 23 -8.23 -5.19 6.24
CA ASP A 23 -8.29 -6.05 7.43
C ASP A 23 -6.96 -6.07 8.17
N GLY A 24 -6.98 -5.64 9.44
CA GLY A 24 -5.82 -5.58 10.32
C GLY A 24 -5.29 -6.95 10.74
N LYS A 25 -6.10 -8.02 10.68
CA LYS A 25 -5.69 -9.37 11.08
C LYS A 25 -4.73 -10.01 10.08
N GLN A 26 -4.75 -9.57 8.82
CA GLN A 26 -3.88 -10.11 7.79
C GLN A 26 -2.46 -9.53 7.86
N LYS A 27 -1.48 -10.27 7.33
CA LYS A 27 -0.14 -9.72 7.12
C LYS A 27 -0.21 -8.55 6.16
N ILE A 28 0.62 -7.53 6.40
CA ILE A 28 0.61 -6.25 5.66
C ILE A 28 0.67 -6.47 4.15
N MET A 29 1.53 -7.40 3.70
CA MET A 29 1.67 -7.71 2.27
C MET A 29 0.34 -8.05 1.59
N TYR A 30 -0.51 -8.84 2.25
CA TYR A 30 -1.79 -9.27 1.71
C TYR A 30 -2.88 -8.24 1.97
N ALA A 31 -2.85 -7.60 3.14
CA ALA A 31 -3.80 -6.59 3.52
C ALA A 31 -3.84 -5.43 2.51
N LEU A 32 -2.66 -4.95 2.08
CA LEU A 32 -2.54 -3.87 1.08
C LEU A 32 -3.07 -4.24 -0.31
N THR A 33 -3.18 -5.54 -0.66
CA THR A 33 -3.74 -5.96 -1.96
C THR A 33 -5.24 -5.72 -2.09
N ARG A 34 -5.91 -5.35 -0.99
CA ARG A 34 -7.32 -4.94 -1.03
C ARG A 34 -7.50 -3.59 -1.73
N VAL A 35 -6.45 -2.77 -1.78
CA VAL A 35 -6.45 -1.50 -2.52
C VAL A 35 -6.35 -1.80 -4.01
N LYS A 36 -7.32 -1.32 -4.80
CA LYS A 36 -7.29 -1.47 -6.26
C LYS A 36 -6.08 -0.74 -6.84
N GLY A 37 -5.33 -1.41 -7.71
CA GLY A 37 -4.05 -0.93 -8.25
C GLY A 37 -2.82 -1.47 -7.51
N VAL A 38 -2.98 -2.00 -6.28
CA VAL A 38 -1.88 -2.59 -5.49
C VAL A 38 -1.92 -4.12 -5.58
N GLY A 39 -0.90 -4.70 -6.21
CA GLY A 39 -0.72 -6.16 -6.26
C GLY A 39 0.22 -6.70 -5.17
N ARG A 40 0.33 -8.03 -5.05
CA ARG A 40 1.23 -8.70 -4.08
C ARG A 40 2.69 -8.25 -4.23
N ARG A 41 3.19 -8.17 -5.47
CA ARG A 41 4.57 -7.76 -5.76
C ARG A 41 4.79 -6.28 -5.44
N TYR A 42 3.80 -5.43 -5.74
CA TYR A 42 3.86 -4.00 -5.48
C TYR A 42 3.85 -3.70 -3.98
N SER A 43 2.92 -4.33 -3.26
CA SER A 43 2.83 -4.30 -1.79
C SER A 43 4.16 -4.68 -1.12
N ASN A 44 4.79 -5.78 -1.55
CA ASN A 44 6.09 -6.21 -1.01
C ASN A 44 7.19 -5.16 -1.23
N LEU A 45 7.26 -4.57 -2.43
CA LEU A 45 8.23 -3.52 -2.73
C LEU A 45 7.99 -2.27 -1.87
N VAL A 46 6.74 -1.84 -1.74
CA VAL A 46 6.35 -0.69 -0.91
C VAL A 46 6.72 -0.94 0.56
N CYS A 47 6.41 -2.11 1.13
CA CYS A 47 6.79 -2.44 2.50
C CYS A 47 8.31 -2.38 2.72
N LYS A 48 9.09 -2.90 1.76
CA LYS A 48 10.56 -2.83 1.81
C LYS A 48 11.08 -1.40 1.71
N LYS A 49 10.44 -0.54 0.92
CA LYS A 49 10.81 0.87 0.78
C LYS A 49 10.39 1.72 1.98
N ALA A 50 9.30 1.34 2.63
CA ALA A 50 8.79 1.96 3.85
C ALA A 50 9.54 1.50 5.11
N ASP A 51 10.49 0.57 4.98
CA ASP A 51 11.21 -0.05 6.09
C ASP A 51 10.28 -0.70 7.12
N VAL A 52 9.27 -1.42 6.62
CA VAL A 52 8.27 -2.12 7.43
C VAL A 52 8.48 -3.63 7.28
N ASP A 53 8.53 -4.34 8.40
CA ASP A 53 8.66 -5.80 8.39
C ASP A 53 7.43 -6.46 7.75
N LEU A 54 7.68 -7.33 6.76
CA LEU A 54 6.66 -8.03 5.99
C LEU A 54 5.91 -9.10 6.83
N ASN A 55 6.47 -9.49 7.97
CA ASN A 55 5.84 -10.44 8.88
C ASN A 55 4.84 -9.82 9.86
N LYS A 56 4.88 -8.49 10.04
CA LYS A 56 3.92 -7.76 10.87
C LYS A 56 2.49 -7.87 10.32
N ARG A 57 1.52 -7.75 11.21
CA ARG A 57 0.10 -7.64 10.84
C ARG A 57 -0.25 -6.19 10.53
N ALA A 58 -1.22 -5.98 9.65
CA ALA A 58 -1.64 -4.63 9.26
C ALA A 58 -2.20 -3.83 10.45
N GLY A 59 -2.85 -4.51 11.41
CA GLY A 59 -3.37 -3.87 12.63
C GLY A 59 -2.31 -3.47 13.65
N GLU A 60 -1.06 -3.90 13.47
CA GLU A 60 0.07 -3.54 14.33
C GLU A 60 0.85 -2.32 13.80
N LEU A 61 0.43 -1.76 12.66
CA LEU A 61 1.10 -0.62 12.05
C LEU A 61 0.91 0.65 12.88
N THR A 62 1.98 1.42 13.06
CA THR A 62 1.90 2.77 13.63
C THR A 62 1.34 3.75 12.60
N SER A 63 0.80 4.89 13.05
CA SER A 63 0.35 5.97 12.16
C SER A 63 1.46 6.46 11.24
N GLU A 64 2.70 6.56 11.75
CA GLU A 64 3.87 6.96 10.97
C GLU A 64 4.24 5.94 9.88
N GLU A 65 4.18 4.64 10.20
CA GLU A 65 4.39 3.58 9.20
C GLU A 65 3.30 3.63 8.12
N LEU A 66 2.05 3.89 8.50
CA LEU A 66 0.93 4.03 7.55
C LEU A 66 1.11 5.22 6.61
N GLU A 67 1.48 6.39 7.14
CA GLU A 67 1.71 7.59 6.33
C GLU A 67 2.87 7.40 5.34
N ARG A 68 3.96 6.77 5.78
CA ARG A 68 5.08 6.40 4.90
C ARG A 68 4.63 5.45 3.78
N ILE A 69 3.83 4.43 4.11
CA ILE A 69 3.29 3.53 3.09
C ILE A 69 2.41 4.28 2.09
N VAL A 70 1.50 5.14 2.55
CA VAL A 70 0.59 5.91 1.68
C VAL A 70 1.37 6.84 0.74
N THR A 71 2.34 7.57 1.27
CA THR A 71 3.16 8.49 0.47
C THR A 71 3.99 7.77 -0.59
N ILE A 72 4.55 6.60 -0.27
CA ILE A 72 5.28 5.76 -1.23
C ILE A 72 4.36 5.20 -2.31
N ILE A 73 3.16 4.75 -1.94
CA ILE A 73 2.20 4.20 -2.89
C ILE A 73 1.72 5.28 -3.87
N GLN A 74 1.48 6.50 -3.39
CA GLN A 74 1.04 7.63 -4.22
C GLN A 74 2.16 8.18 -5.12
N ASN A 75 3.41 8.19 -4.66
CA ASN A 75 4.53 8.79 -5.38
C ASN A 75 5.68 7.80 -5.65
N PRO A 76 5.44 6.69 -6.35
CA PRO A 76 6.42 5.61 -6.47
C PRO A 76 7.74 6.00 -7.16
N THR A 77 7.67 6.93 -8.12
CA THR A 77 8.84 7.41 -8.86
C THR A 77 9.85 8.15 -7.97
N GLN A 78 9.36 8.86 -6.94
CA GLN A 78 10.22 9.57 -5.98
C GLN A 78 11.01 8.61 -5.07
N TYR A 79 10.47 7.41 -4.82
CA TYR A 79 11.08 6.39 -3.96
C TYR A 79 11.92 5.34 -4.71
N LYS A 80 12.40 5.71 -5.91
CA LYS A 80 13.25 4.88 -6.77
C LYS A 80 12.58 3.55 -7.17
N ILE A 81 11.25 3.57 -7.39
CA ILE A 81 10.55 2.45 -8.02
C ILE A 81 10.66 2.64 -9.54
N PRO A 82 11.16 1.64 -10.29
CA PRO A 82 11.31 1.76 -11.73
C PRO A 82 9.98 1.98 -12.46
N THR A 83 10.00 2.75 -13.55
CA THR A 83 8.82 3.07 -14.36
C THR A 83 8.14 1.83 -14.93
N TRP A 84 8.91 0.81 -15.33
CA TRP A 84 8.39 -0.47 -15.83
C TRP A 84 7.54 -1.24 -14.80
N PHE A 85 7.64 -0.89 -13.51
CA PHE A 85 6.87 -1.51 -12.42
C PHE A 85 5.53 -0.81 -12.14
N LEU A 86 5.33 0.37 -12.74
CA LEU A 86 4.10 1.14 -12.59
C LEU A 86 2.98 0.56 -13.45
N ASN A 87 1.74 0.73 -13.02
CA ASN A 87 0.58 0.12 -13.68
C ASN A 87 0.06 0.95 -14.87
N ARG A 88 0.47 2.21 -15.02
CA ARG A 88 0.11 3.08 -16.14
C ARG A 88 1.33 3.84 -16.64
N GLN A 89 2.02 3.23 -17.59
CA GLN A 89 3.15 3.83 -18.28
C GLN A 89 2.64 4.61 -19.48
N ARG A 90 3.25 5.77 -19.72
CA ARG A 90 3.02 6.65 -20.87
C ARG A 90 1.54 6.90 -21.13
N ASP A 91 0.88 7.56 -20.17
CA ASP A 91 -0.56 7.82 -20.25
C ASP A 91 -0.93 8.54 -21.56
N ILE A 92 -2.04 8.16 -22.18
CA ILE A 92 -2.44 8.63 -23.52
C ILE A 92 -2.71 10.14 -23.52
N VAL A 93 -3.18 10.68 -22.40
CA VAL A 93 -3.53 12.10 -22.26
C VAL A 93 -2.30 12.94 -21.94
N ASP A 94 -1.59 12.61 -20.86
CA ASP A 94 -0.53 13.46 -20.30
C ASP A 94 0.89 13.02 -20.74
N GLY A 95 1.03 11.85 -21.34
CA GLY A 95 2.32 11.25 -21.73
C GLY A 95 3.20 10.79 -20.57
N LYS A 96 2.77 11.00 -19.32
CA LYS A 96 3.54 10.72 -18.10
C LYS A 96 3.36 9.27 -17.63
N ASP A 97 4.41 8.75 -17.01
CA ASP A 97 4.36 7.49 -16.27
C ASP A 97 3.78 7.73 -14.88
N GLY A 98 2.84 6.89 -14.46
CA GLY A 98 2.19 7.01 -13.16
C GLY A 98 1.70 5.68 -12.62
N HIS A 99 1.31 5.72 -11.34
CA HIS A 99 0.64 4.60 -10.70
C HIS A 99 -0.77 5.03 -10.27
N THR A 100 -1.79 4.45 -10.90
CA THR A 100 -3.19 4.73 -10.59
C THR A 100 -3.66 3.86 -9.44
N LEU A 101 -4.44 4.44 -8.53
CA LEU A 101 -4.85 3.81 -7.27
C LEU A 101 -6.34 3.96 -7.03
N ALA A 102 -6.93 2.98 -6.34
CA ALA A 102 -8.31 2.97 -5.88
C ALA A 102 -9.29 3.40 -6.98
N ASN A 103 -10.11 4.42 -6.71
CA ASN A 103 -11.10 4.95 -7.64
C ASN A 103 -10.46 5.52 -8.92
N GLY A 104 -9.21 5.99 -8.84
CA GLY A 104 -8.49 6.51 -10.00
C GLY A 104 -8.24 5.47 -11.08
N VAL A 105 -8.18 4.18 -10.72
CA VAL A 105 -8.10 3.08 -11.69
C VAL A 105 -9.38 3.02 -12.52
N ASP A 106 -10.55 3.07 -11.87
CA ASP A 106 -11.85 3.01 -12.55
C ASP A 106 -12.10 4.25 -13.41
N SER A 107 -11.80 5.44 -12.90
CA SER A 107 -11.95 6.68 -13.66
C SER A 107 -11.10 6.74 -14.92
N LYS A 108 -9.95 6.06 -14.93
CA LYS A 108 -9.01 6.05 -16.05
C LYS A 108 -9.22 4.88 -17.03
N LEU A 109 -10.07 3.92 -16.67
CA LEU A 109 -10.51 2.80 -17.52
C LEU A 109 -11.88 3.05 -18.17
N ARG A 110 -12.69 3.93 -17.57
CA ARG A 110 -13.95 4.41 -18.12
C ARG A 110 -13.73 5.42 -19.24
#